data_AF-A0A8H4P0C3-F1
#
_entry.id   AF-A0A8H4P0C3-F1
#
_cell.length_a   1.000
_cell.length_b   1.000
_cell.length_c   1.000
_cell.angle_alpha   90.00
_cell.angle_beta   90.00
_cell.angle_gamma   90.00
#
_symmetry.space_group_name_H-M   'P 1'
#
loop_
_entity.id
_entity.type
_entity.pdbx_description
1 polymer ?
#
loop_
_entity_poly.entity_id
_entity_poly.type
_entity_poly.pdbx_seq_one_letter_code
_entity_poly.pdbx_strand_id
1 'polypeptide(L)'
;MASVMAFPQQQQQQQNLPIQTISSGSGSVDANLITALATYVTSGPHARSTTEQEISDLAAETLSQPGGRAHLEALIACDCPDKQVWKNQADAEGVLEMTKTQITISLGVPTLELKFEAKGAGFFVPFPKSALNAGTLYYNDFNQLIPGSATFKLFVEGLNLTVNIYRNQVYIGHFFFPDVPCVLPPGGKALNGTIA
;
A
#
# COMPACT_ATOMS: atom_id res chain seq x y z
N MET A 1 61.71 59.56 5.60
CA MET A 1 60.39 60.17 5.86
C MET A 1 59.32 59.10 5.64
N ALA A 2 58.14 59.32 6.22
CA ALA A 2 57.15 58.33 6.67
C ALA A 2 56.24 57.71 5.58
N SER A 3 55.78 56.48 5.89
CA SER A 3 54.50 55.77 5.55
C SER A 3 54.17 55.49 4.06
N VAL A 4 53.39 54.48 3.62
CA VAL A 4 52.30 53.65 4.20
C VAL A 4 52.21 52.29 3.44
N MET A 5 51.65 51.28 4.12
CA MET A 5 51.19 49.92 3.74
C MET A 5 50.62 49.68 2.31
N ALA A 6 50.85 48.45 1.80
CA ALA A 6 49.80 47.55 1.24
C ALA A 6 50.33 46.10 0.99
N PHE A 7 49.72 45.10 1.64
CA PHE A 7 49.57 43.69 1.18
C PHE A 7 48.36 43.61 0.20
N PRO A 8 48.03 42.53 -0.55
CA PRO A 8 48.37 41.09 -0.40
C PRO A 8 48.57 40.29 -1.74
N GLN A 9 48.76 38.96 -1.66
CA GLN A 9 48.16 37.86 -2.48
C GLN A 9 49.14 36.68 -2.65
N GLN A 10 49.03 35.62 -1.83
CA GLN A 10 48.21 34.42 -2.06
C GLN A 10 48.43 33.73 -3.42
N GLN A 11 49.34 32.75 -3.43
CA GLN A 11 49.22 31.56 -4.26
C GLN A 11 48.99 30.37 -3.33
N GLN A 12 47.76 29.87 -3.28
CA GLN A 12 47.48 28.50 -2.88
C GLN A 12 46.65 27.83 -3.97
N GLN A 13 47.24 26.77 -4.50
CA GLN A 13 46.64 25.78 -5.39
C GLN A 13 45.43 25.14 -4.70
N GLN A 14 44.29 25.11 -5.37
CA GLN A 14 43.26 24.12 -5.09
C GLN A 14 42.68 23.60 -6.40
N GLN A 15 43.29 22.49 -6.82
CA GLN A 15 42.65 21.26 -7.28
C GLN A 15 41.26 21.38 -7.92
N ASN A 16 41.24 21.09 -9.23
CA ASN A 16 40.08 20.67 -10.02
C ASN A 16 39.17 19.72 -9.23
N LEU A 17 37.97 20.19 -8.92
CA LEU A 17 36.77 19.37 -8.97
C LEU A 17 35.93 19.94 -10.12
N PRO A 18 35.41 19.11 -11.04
CA PRO A 18 34.49 19.63 -12.04
C PRO A 18 33.29 20.19 -11.29
N ILE A 19 33.11 21.51 -11.36
CA ILE A 19 31.81 22.14 -11.22
C ILE A 19 30.95 21.39 -12.22
N GLN A 20 30.08 20.50 -11.72
CA GLN A 20 28.98 20.01 -12.52
C GLN A 20 28.19 21.26 -12.87
N THR A 21 28.42 21.72 -14.10
CA THR A 21 27.56 22.67 -14.78
C THR A 21 26.17 22.06 -14.66
N ILE A 22 25.38 22.60 -13.72
CA ILE A 22 23.95 22.34 -13.68
C ILE A 22 23.49 22.83 -15.03
N SER A 23 23.34 21.88 -15.94
CA SER A 23 22.82 22.17 -17.25
C SER A 23 21.46 22.76 -16.98
N SER A 24 21.31 24.03 -17.35
CA SER A 24 20.05 24.72 -17.52
C SER A 24 19.24 23.94 -18.56
N GLY A 25 18.70 22.80 -18.14
CA GLY A 25 17.64 22.08 -18.78
C GLY A 25 16.33 22.61 -18.20
N SER A 26 16.04 23.87 -18.48
CA SER A 26 14.67 24.35 -18.54
C SER A 26 13.94 23.49 -19.57
N GLY A 27 13.15 22.51 -19.11
CA GLY A 27 12.47 21.61 -20.01
C GLY A 27 11.68 20.56 -19.26
N SER A 28 10.47 20.95 -18.85
CA SER A 28 9.41 20.12 -18.30
C SER A 28 9.74 19.42 -16.99
N VAL A 29 8.88 19.63 -15.99
CA VAL A 29 8.56 18.53 -15.08
C VAL A 29 8.36 17.29 -15.96
N ASP A 30 9.15 16.22 -15.77
CA ASP A 30 9.15 15.05 -16.65
C ASP A 30 7.68 14.69 -16.96
N ALA A 31 7.31 14.57 -18.23
CA ALA A 31 5.92 14.32 -18.61
C ALA A 31 5.35 13.10 -17.86
N ASN A 32 6.21 12.14 -17.50
CA ASN A 32 5.84 10.99 -16.69
C ASN A 32 5.55 11.37 -15.23
N LEU A 33 6.30 12.30 -14.64
CA LEU A 33 6.07 12.83 -13.30
C LEU A 33 4.77 13.62 -13.25
N ILE A 34 4.51 14.51 -14.22
CA ILE A 34 3.23 15.24 -14.32
C ILE A 34 2.06 14.28 -14.52
N THR A 35 2.18 13.28 -15.40
CA THR A 35 1.13 12.29 -15.63
C THR A 35 0.85 11.46 -14.37
N ALA A 36 1.89 11.06 -13.64
CA ALA A 36 1.75 10.33 -12.38
C ALA A 36 1.13 11.20 -11.27
N LEU A 37 1.53 12.47 -11.17
CA LEU A 37 0.91 13.46 -10.27
C LEU A 37 -0.55 13.71 -10.63
N ALA A 38 -0.87 13.87 -11.92
CA ALA A 38 -2.23 14.07 -12.39
C ALA A 38 -3.11 12.85 -12.06
N THR A 39 -2.58 11.64 -12.26
CA THR A 39 -3.24 10.40 -11.84
C THR A 39 -3.46 10.38 -10.33
N TYR A 40 -2.44 10.72 -9.54
CA TYR A 40 -2.52 10.80 -8.08
C TYR A 40 -3.55 11.83 -7.58
N VAL A 41 -3.69 12.98 -8.24
CA VAL A 41 -4.62 14.07 -7.85
C VAL A 41 -6.05 13.83 -8.34
N THR A 42 -6.23 13.11 -9.45
CA THR A 42 -7.54 12.88 -10.08
C THR A 42 -8.14 11.51 -9.79
N SER A 43 -7.40 10.62 -9.12
CA SER A 43 -7.89 9.32 -8.64
C SER A 43 -7.86 9.24 -7.11
N GLY A 44 -8.81 8.48 -6.52
CA GLY A 44 -8.92 8.28 -5.07
C GLY A 44 -9.97 9.14 -4.34
N PRO A 45 -10.28 8.84 -3.06
CA PRO A 45 -11.41 9.41 -2.31
C PRO A 45 -11.26 10.88 -1.86
N HIS A 46 -10.25 11.60 -2.35
CA HIS A 46 -10.10 13.06 -2.22
C HIS A 46 -9.68 13.72 -3.53
N ALA A 47 -9.84 13.01 -4.65
CA ALA A 47 -9.57 13.55 -5.97
C ALA A 47 -10.36 14.84 -6.19
N ARG A 48 -9.66 15.88 -6.62
CA ARG A 48 -10.28 17.13 -7.06
C ARG A 48 -10.06 17.23 -8.56
N SER A 49 -11.08 17.70 -9.28
CA SER A 49 -10.93 18.03 -10.68
C SER A 49 -10.06 19.28 -10.77
N THR A 50 -8.79 19.09 -11.07
CA THR A 50 -7.79 20.13 -11.29
C THR A 50 -7.31 20.00 -12.73
N THR A 51 -7.17 21.11 -13.44
CA THR A 51 -6.68 21.09 -14.83
C THR A 51 -5.20 20.68 -14.88
N GLU A 52 -4.76 20.10 -16.00
CA GLU A 52 -3.35 19.72 -16.20
C GLU A 52 -2.40 20.92 -16.03
N GLN A 53 -2.87 22.12 -16.40
CA GLN A 53 -2.13 23.37 -16.19
C GLN A 53 -1.93 23.69 -14.70
N GLU A 54 -2.99 23.58 -13.88
CA GLU A 54 -2.91 23.82 -12.43
C GLU A 54 -2.01 22.78 -11.73
N ILE A 55 -2.02 21.52 -12.17
CA ILE A 55 -1.11 20.48 -11.65
C ILE A 55 0.34 20.81 -12.02
N SER A 56 0.59 21.27 -13.25
CA SER A 56 1.91 21.70 -13.69
C SER A 56 2.42 22.91 -12.90
N ASP A 57 1.56 23.88 -12.61
CA ASP A 57 1.92 25.09 -11.86
C ASP A 57 2.26 24.75 -10.40
N LEU A 58 1.47 23.88 -9.74
CA LEU A 58 1.73 23.40 -8.38
C LEU A 58 2.99 22.51 -8.29
N ALA A 59 3.23 21.68 -9.29
CA ALA A 59 4.45 20.88 -9.37
C ALA A 59 5.68 21.78 -9.54
N ALA A 60 5.61 22.80 -10.39
CA ALA A 60 6.68 23.79 -10.56
C ALA A 60 6.95 24.58 -9.27
N GLU A 61 5.90 24.99 -8.55
CA GLU A 61 6.03 25.65 -7.25
C GLU A 61 6.71 24.74 -6.23
N THR A 62 6.29 23.48 -6.11
CA THR A 62 6.87 22.52 -5.17
C THR A 62 8.33 22.25 -5.51
N LEU A 63 8.67 22.10 -6.79
CA LEU A 63 10.04 21.89 -7.27
C LEU A 63 10.97 23.09 -7.01
N SER A 64 10.43 24.29 -6.90
CA SER A 64 11.19 25.48 -6.56
C SER A 64 11.71 25.48 -5.11
N GLN A 65 11.16 24.62 -4.26
CA GLN A 65 11.57 24.46 -2.86
C GLN A 65 12.68 23.41 -2.70
N PRO A 66 13.63 23.59 -1.76
CA PRO A 66 14.65 22.58 -1.46
C PRO A 66 14.02 21.23 -1.09
N GLY A 67 14.36 20.17 -1.83
CA GLY A 67 13.82 18.83 -1.60
C GLY A 67 12.44 18.56 -2.20
N GLY A 68 11.82 19.54 -2.86
CA GLY A 68 10.49 19.39 -3.47
C GLY A 68 10.39 18.27 -4.50
N ARG A 69 11.46 18.04 -5.26
CA ARG A 69 11.52 16.90 -6.19
C ARG A 69 11.45 15.55 -5.49
N ALA A 70 12.26 15.37 -4.43
CA ALA A 70 12.25 14.14 -3.64
C ALA A 70 10.90 13.94 -2.94
N HIS A 71 10.22 15.04 -2.56
CA HIS A 71 8.87 15.00 -2.02
C HIS A 71 7.85 14.53 -3.06
N LEU A 72 7.86 15.08 -4.27
CA LEU A 72 6.98 14.65 -5.37
C LEU A 72 7.22 13.19 -5.78
N GLU A 73 8.49 12.79 -5.91
CA GLU A 73 8.88 11.42 -6.21
C GLU A 73 8.48 10.47 -5.06
N ALA A 74 8.59 10.91 -3.80
CA ALA A 74 8.14 10.12 -2.65
C ALA A 74 6.62 9.98 -2.56
N LEU A 75 5.84 10.98 -2.99
CA LEU A 75 4.37 10.87 -3.07
C LEU A 75 3.93 9.84 -4.11
N ILE A 76 4.67 9.73 -5.21
CA ILE A 76 4.39 8.77 -6.28
C ILE A 76 4.97 7.39 -5.95
N ALA A 77 6.13 7.34 -5.28
CA ALA A 77 6.79 6.10 -4.87
C ALA A 77 6.18 5.50 -3.59
N CYS A 78 5.56 6.32 -2.74
CA CYS A 78 4.54 5.88 -1.78
C CYS A 78 3.29 5.58 -2.60
N ASP A 79 3.38 4.51 -3.40
CA ASP A 79 2.24 3.64 -3.72
C ASP A 79 1.84 2.96 -2.40
N CYS A 80 1.45 3.81 -1.45
CA CYS A 80 0.82 3.43 -0.22
C CYS A 80 -0.55 3.01 -0.71
N PRO A 81 -0.82 1.69 -0.85
CA PRO A 81 -2.04 1.22 -1.46
C PRO A 81 -3.14 1.98 -0.77
N ASP A 82 -3.95 2.70 -1.58
CA ASP A 82 -5.07 3.51 -1.13
C ASP A 82 -5.58 2.90 0.16
N LYS A 83 -5.43 3.60 1.29
CA LYS A 83 -5.96 3.11 2.56
C LYS A 83 -7.46 3.00 2.31
N GLN A 84 -7.91 1.82 1.89
CA GLN A 84 -9.28 1.59 1.51
C GLN A 84 -10.06 1.79 2.79
N VAL A 85 -10.68 2.96 2.92
CA VAL A 85 -11.43 3.30 4.12
C VAL A 85 -12.68 2.44 4.07
N TRP A 86 -12.72 1.47 4.97
CA TRP A 86 -13.83 0.54 5.09
C TRP A 86 -15.00 1.26 5.74
N LYS A 87 -16.08 1.41 4.99
CA LYS A 87 -17.28 2.12 5.46
C LYS A 87 -18.08 1.30 6.46
N ASN A 88 -18.03 -0.02 6.30
CA ASN A 88 -18.81 -0.95 7.11
C ASN A 88 -17.88 -1.96 7.78
N GLN A 89 -18.31 -2.41 8.95
CA GLN A 89 -17.67 -3.49 9.69
C GLN A 89 -18.73 -4.37 10.35
N ALA A 90 -18.42 -5.65 10.54
CA ALA A 90 -19.28 -6.60 11.23
C ALA A 90 -18.43 -7.62 11.99
N ASP A 91 -18.93 -8.08 13.13
CA ASP A 91 -18.27 -9.10 13.93
C ASP A 91 -18.21 -10.42 13.15
N ALA A 92 -17.05 -11.06 13.18
CA ALA A 92 -16.79 -12.29 12.47
C ALA A 92 -16.25 -13.36 13.42
N GLU A 93 -16.65 -14.58 13.17
CA GLU A 93 -16.15 -15.77 13.83
C GLU A 93 -15.69 -16.79 12.80
N GLY A 94 -14.93 -17.80 13.20
CA GLY A 94 -14.52 -18.82 12.25
C GLY A 94 -13.70 -19.94 12.84
N VAL A 95 -13.18 -20.75 11.93
CA VAL A 95 -12.32 -21.88 12.24
C VAL A 95 -11.22 -21.96 11.18
N LEU A 96 -9.98 -22.10 11.65
CA LEU A 96 -8.81 -22.37 10.81
C LEU A 96 -8.25 -23.76 11.16
N GLU A 97 -7.95 -24.54 10.13
CA GLU A 97 -7.28 -25.82 10.25
C GLU A 97 -6.16 -25.93 9.22
N MET A 98 -4.97 -26.34 9.65
CA MET A 98 -3.85 -26.63 8.76
C MET A 98 -3.28 -28.00 9.05
N THR A 99 -3.21 -28.83 8.02
CA THR A 99 -2.40 -30.05 8.01
C THR A 99 -1.06 -29.75 7.35
N LYS A 100 -0.16 -30.74 7.27
CA LYS A 100 1.12 -30.57 6.57
C LYS A 100 0.96 -30.16 5.10
N THR A 101 -0.18 -30.50 4.47
CA THR A 101 -0.38 -30.33 3.03
C THR A 101 -1.61 -29.53 2.64
N GLN A 102 -2.49 -29.23 3.59
CA GLN A 102 -3.78 -28.58 3.34
C GLN A 102 -4.05 -27.50 4.38
N ILE A 103 -4.79 -26.49 3.95
CA ILE A 103 -5.34 -25.44 4.79
C ILE A 103 -6.82 -25.29 4.46
N THR A 104 -7.65 -25.18 5.49
CA THR A 104 -9.08 -24.96 5.40
C THR A 104 -9.45 -23.83 6.34
N ILE A 105 -10.27 -22.91 5.86
CA ILE A 105 -10.82 -21.82 6.65
C ILE A 105 -12.33 -21.71 6.41
N SER A 106 -13.07 -21.58 7.51
CA SER A 106 -14.52 -21.35 7.50
C SER A 106 -14.79 -20.13 8.37
N LEU A 107 -15.31 -19.06 7.80
CA LEU A 107 -15.62 -17.81 8.50
C LEU A 107 -17.12 -17.54 8.41
N GLY A 108 -17.69 -16.97 9.46
CA GLY A 108 -19.09 -16.58 9.54
C GLY A 108 -19.22 -15.13 10.00
N VAL A 109 -20.24 -14.46 9.49
CA VAL A 109 -20.64 -13.12 9.95
C VAL A 109 -22.12 -13.21 10.34
N PRO A 110 -22.42 -13.59 11.59
CA PRO A 110 -23.78 -13.93 12.01
C PRO A 110 -24.80 -12.81 11.79
N THR A 111 -24.38 -11.56 11.99
CA THR A 111 -25.24 -10.37 11.81
C THR A 111 -25.64 -10.12 10.36
N LEU A 112 -24.89 -10.65 9.40
CA LEU A 112 -25.13 -10.52 7.97
C LEU A 112 -25.60 -11.83 7.33
N GLU A 113 -25.72 -12.90 8.13
CA GLU A 113 -26.05 -14.26 7.67
C GLU A 113 -25.12 -14.78 6.55
N LEU A 114 -23.86 -14.34 6.53
CA LEU A 114 -22.87 -14.75 5.52
C LEU A 114 -21.92 -15.81 6.06
N LYS A 115 -21.55 -16.76 5.20
CA LYS A 115 -20.51 -17.76 5.42
C LYS A 115 -19.47 -17.72 4.31
N PHE A 116 -18.22 -17.95 4.67
CA PHE A 116 -17.09 -17.92 3.76
C PHE A 116 -16.28 -19.18 3.98
N GLU A 117 -16.11 -19.97 2.93
CA GLU A 117 -15.39 -21.24 3.01
C GLU A 117 -14.30 -21.26 1.96
N ALA A 118 -13.08 -21.58 2.36
CA ALA A 118 -11.96 -21.71 1.44
C ALA A 118 -11.04 -22.85 1.83
N LYS A 119 -10.45 -23.48 0.81
CA LYS A 119 -9.45 -24.54 1.01
C LYS A 119 -8.34 -24.41 -0.01
N GLY A 120 -7.17 -24.90 0.35
CA GLY A 120 -6.03 -24.94 -0.55
C GLY A 120 -4.98 -25.95 -0.14
N ALA A 121 -4.13 -26.30 -1.10
CA ALA A 121 -2.99 -27.16 -0.88
C ALA A 121 -1.69 -26.33 -0.78
N GLY A 122 -0.73 -26.82 -0.02
CA GLY A 122 0.56 -26.17 0.19
C GLY A 122 1.44 -27.00 1.13
N PHE A 123 2.43 -26.37 1.74
CA PHE A 123 3.19 -26.96 2.84
C PHE A 123 3.07 -26.04 4.04
N PHE A 124 2.58 -26.59 5.15
CA PHE A 124 2.27 -25.80 6.35
C PHE A 124 2.81 -26.46 7.61
N VAL A 125 3.07 -25.64 8.62
CA VAL A 125 3.19 -26.12 9.99
C VAL A 125 1.79 -26.53 10.45
N PRO A 126 1.57 -27.79 10.90
CA PRO A 126 0.26 -28.21 11.35
C PRO A 126 -0.28 -27.29 12.44
N PHE A 127 -1.51 -26.87 12.27
CA PHE A 127 -2.25 -26.07 13.23
C PHE A 127 -3.59 -26.78 13.46
N PRO A 128 -3.83 -27.27 14.69
CA PRO A 128 -5.05 -27.99 14.99
C PRO A 128 -6.24 -27.08 14.70
N LYS A 129 -7.38 -27.70 14.36
CA LYS A 129 -8.64 -27.00 14.16
C LYS A 129 -8.90 -26.08 15.35
N SER A 130 -8.77 -24.78 15.13
CA SER A 130 -8.83 -23.76 16.18
C SER A 130 -9.90 -22.73 15.84
N ALA A 131 -10.66 -22.34 16.85
CA ALA A 131 -11.69 -21.33 16.70
C ALA A 131 -11.08 -19.94 16.64
N LEU A 132 -11.65 -19.09 15.78
CA LEU A 132 -11.33 -17.70 15.59
C LEU A 132 -12.52 -16.89 16.14
N ASN A 133 -12.45 -16.48 17.41
CA ASN A 133 -13.62 -15.98 18.14
C ASN A 133 -13.76 -14.45 18.20
N ALA A 134 -12.78 -13.71 17.69
CA ALA A 134 -12.71 -12.25 17.83
C ALA A 134 -12.31 -11.58 16.51
N GLY A 135 -13.05 -11.87 15.44
CA GLY A 135 -12.80 -11.31 14.12
C GLY A 135 -13.63 -10.08 13.80
N THR A 136 -13.15 -9.31 12.84
CA THR A 136 -13.93 -8.24 12.21
C THR A 136 -13.87 -8.39 10.70
N LEU A 137 -15.03 -8.43 10.03
CA LEU A 137 -15.14 -8.22 8.58
C LEU A 137 -15.21 -6.73 8.29
N TYR A 138 -14.38 -6.26 7.37
CA TYR A 138 -14.42 -4.91 6.82
C TYR A 138 -14.82 -4.95 5.34
N TYR A 139 -15.80 -4.12 4.95
CA TYR A 139 -16.34 -4.09 3.59
C TYR A 139 -16.95 -2.72 3.24
N ASN A 140 -17.15 -2.45 1.94
CA ASN A 140 -17.69 -1.17 1.46
C ASN A 140 -19.10 -1.28 0.87
N ASP A 141 -19.38 -2.35 0.12
CA ASP A 141 -20.66 -2.57 -0.54
C ASP A 141 -21.12 -4.01 -0.29
N PHE A 142 -22.29 -4.17 0.32
CA PHE A 142 -22.87 -5.47 0.61
C PHE A 142 -23.16 -6.27 -0.67
N ASN A 143 -23.47 -5.60 -1.79
CA ASN A 143 -23.71 -6.27 -3.07
C ASN A 143 -22.47 -7.00 -3.60
N GLN A 144 -21.27 -6.63 -3.15
CA GLN A 144 -20.05 -7.35 -3.50
C GLN A 144 -19.89 -8.66 -2.75
N LEU A 145 -20.64 -8.85 -1.65
CA LEU A 145 -20.62 -10.05 -0.80
C LEU A 145 -21.73 -11.05 -1.15
N ILE A 146 -22.46 -10.87 -2.25
CA ILE A 146 -23.48 -11.84 -2.70
C ILE A 146 -22.87 -13.25 -2.84
N PRO A 147 -23.64 -14.34 -2.60
CA PRO A 147 -23.13 -15.69 -2.70
C PRO A 147 -22.46 -16.01 -4.04
N GLY A 148 -21.38 -16.80 -4.00
CA GLY A 148 -20.62 -17.21 -5.18
C GLY A 148 -19.12 -17.36 -4.94
N SER A 149 -18.39 -17.72 -5.99
CA SER A 149 -16.95 -17.95 -5.93
C SER A 149 -16.18 -16.70 -5.52
N ALA A 150 -15.13 -16.90 -4.72
CA ALA A 150 -14.20 -15.87 -4.29
C ALA A 150 -12.79 -16.46 -4.09
N THR A 151 -11.79 -15.58 -4.09
CA THR A 151 -10.41 -15.93 -3.74
C THR A 151 -10.06 -15.26 -2.41
N PHE A 152 -9.53 -16.04 -1.49
CA PHE A 152 -9.13 -15.58 -0.16
C PHE A 152 -7.62 -15.58 -0.07
N LYS A 153 -6.99 -14.43 0.18
CA LYS A 153 -5.55 -14.34 0.42
C LYS A 153 -5.31 -14.16 1.91
N LEU A 154 -4.73 -15.18 2.52
CA LEU A 154 -4.42 -15.21 3.94
C LEU A 154 -2.98 -14.73 4.14
N PHE A 155 -2.76 -13.87 5.11
CA PHE A 155 -1.41 -13.52 5.55
C PHE A 155 -1.41 -13.31 7.06
N VAL A 156 -0.24 -13.52 7.67
CA VAL A 156 -0.03 -13.31 9.11
C VAL A 156 1.08 -12.30 9.28
N GLU A 157 0.81 -11.26 10.05
CA GLU A 157 1.80 -10.27 10.48
C GLU A 157 1.84 -10.24 12.01
N GLY A 158 2.96 -10.64 12.59
CA GLY A 158 3.05 -10.90 14.02
C GLY A 158 2.12 -12.04 14.43
N LEU A 159 1.10 -11.71 15.25
CA LEU A 159 0.03 -12.64 15.66
C LEU A 159 -1.32 -12.32 15.01
N ASN A 160 -1.35 -11.39 14.05
CA ASN A 160 -2.59 -10.97 13.42
C ASN A 160 -2.79 -11.73 12.10
N LEU A 161 -3.86 -12.49 12.01
CA LEU A 161 -4.30 -13.14 10.78
C LEU A 161 -5.22 -12.18 10.02
N THR A 162 -4.86 -11.90 8.77
CA THR A 162 -5.73 -11.16 7.85
C THR A 162 -6.11 -12.03 6.68
N VAL A 163 -7.39 -11.96 6.27
CA VAL A 163 -7.95 -12.72 5.16
C VAL A 163 -8.59 -11.75 4.17
N ASN A 164 -7.85 -11.43 3.10
CA ASN A 164 -8.35 -10.54 2.05
C ASN A 164 -9.27 -11.31 1.09
N ILE A 165 -10.40 -10.70 0.74
CA ILE A 165 -11.43 -11.28 -0.12
C ILE A 165 -11.34 -10.62 -1.49
N TYR A 166 -11.19 -11.45 -2.52
CA TYR A 166 -11.17 -11.01 -3.91
C TYR A 166 -12.29 -11.66 -4.72
N ARG A 167 -12.93 -10.87 -5.57
CA ARG A 167 -13.90 -11.33 -6.57
C ARG A 167 -13.49 -10.81 -7.92
N ASN A 168 -13.27 -11.70 -8.89
CA ASN A 168 -12.79 -11.33 -10.23
C ASN A 168 -11.55 -10.41 -10.16
N GLN A 169 -10.61 -10.73 -9.26
CA GLN A 169 -9.39 -9.95 -8.97
C GLN A 169 -9.61 -8.59 -8.29
N VAL A 170 -10.85 -8.18 -8.03
CA VAL A 170 -11.19 -6.95 -7.27
C VAL A 170 -11.16 -7.25 -5.78
N TYR A 171 -10.50 -6.40 -5.00
CA TYR A 171 -10.47 -6.47 -3.54
C TYR A 171 -11.76 -5.88 -2.95
N ILE A 172 -12.57 -6.72 -2.31
CA ILE A 172 -13.95 -6.35 -1.91
C ILE A 172 -14.15 -6.28 -0.39
N GLY A 173 -13.19 -6.77 0.40
CA GLY A 173 -13.27 -6.79 1.85
C GLY A 173 -12.14 -7.61 2.45
N HIS A 174 -11.99 -7.55 3.77
CA HIS A 174 -11.08 -8.44 4.50
C HIS A 174 -11.59 -8.77 5.89
N PHE A 175 -11.15 -9.91 6.40
CA PHE A 175 -11.26 -10.24 7.80
C PHE A 175 -9.96 -9.93 8.53
N PHE A 176 -10.08 -9.44 9.75
CA PHE A 176 -8.96 -9.28 10.68
C PHE A 176 -9.24 -10.08 11.95
N PHE A 177 -8.31 -10.95 12.33
CA PHE A 177 -8.34 -11.73 13.56
C PHE A 177 -7.03 -11.51 14.34
N PRO A 178 -7.06 -10.88 15.51
CA PRO A 178 -5.89 -10.72 16.37
C PRO A 178 -5.55 -12.02 17.10
N ASP A 179 -4.32 -12.10 17.60
CA ASP A 179 -3.84 -13.15 18.52
C ASP A 179 -4.03 -14.59 18.01
N VAL A 180 -3.86 -14.82 16.71
CA VAL A 180 -3.90 -16.15 16.09
C VAL A 180 -2.49 -16.70 16.00
N PRO A 181 -2.10 -17.72 16.81
CA PRO A 181 -0.73 -18.23 16.89
C PRO A 181 -0.44 -19.24 15.75
N CYS A 182 -0.75 -18.86 14.51
CA CYS A 182 -0.53 -19.66 13.33
C CYS A 182 0.58 -19.06 12.45
N VAL A 183 1.27 -19.90 11.68
CA VAL A 183 2.35 -19.47 10.78
C VAL A 183 1.97 -19.80 9.35
N LEU A 184 2.05 -18.79 8.47
CA LEU A 184 1.89 -18.95 7.03
C LEU A 184 3.22 -18.72 6.31
N PRO A 185 3.39 -19.25 5.08
CA PRO A 185 4.55 -18.95 4.25
C PRO A 185 4.72 -17.44 4.02
N PRO A 186 5.96 -16.96 3.80
CA PRO A 186 6.21 -15.57 3.41
C PRO A 186 5.38 -15.17 2.19
N GLY A 187 4.75 -13.99 2.24
CA GLY A 187 3.83 -13.51 1.19
C GLY A 187 2.40 -14.08 1.28
N GLY A 188 2.11 -14.94 2.26
CA GLY A 188 0.78 -15.46 2.51
C GLY A 188 0.36 -16.63 1.62
N LYS A 189 -0.92 -16.95 1.61
CA LYS A 189 -1.51 -18.05 0.83
C LYS A 189 -2.84 -17.65 0.21
N ALA A 190 -2.95 -17.79 -1.11
CA ALA A 190 -4.21 -17.70 -1.83
C ALA A 190 -4.96 -19.03 -1.80
N LEU A 191 -6.24 -18.98 -1.45
CA LEU A 191 -7.20 -20.08 -1.39
C LEU A 191 -8.37 -19.77 -2.30
N ASN A 192 -8.89 -20.80 -2.95
CA ASN A 192 -10.14 -20.70 -3.68
C ASN A 192 -11.28 -21.11 -2.75
N GLY A 193 -12.38 -20.37 -2.82
CA GLY A 193 -13.49 -20.57 -1.92
C GLY A 193 -14.78 -19.97 -2.44
N THR A 194 -15.76 -19.89 -1.54
CA THR A 194 -17.11 -19.42 -1.82
C THR A 194 -17.61 -18.55 -0.67
N ILE A 195 -18.44 -17.57 -1.02
CA ILE A 195 -19.34 -16.87 -0.11
C ILE A 195 -20.71 -17.55 -0.23
N ALA A 196 -21.36 -17.86 0.88
CA ALA A 196 -22.63 -18.58 0.98
C ALA A 196 -23.59 -17.87 1.93
#